data_AF-A0A4S8LW12-F1
#
_entry.id   AF-A0A4S8LW12-F1
#
_cell.length_a   1.000
_cell.length_b   1.000
_cell.length_c   1.000
_cell.angle_alpha   90.00
_cell.angle_beta   90.00
_cell.angle_gamma   90.00
#
_symmetry.space_group_name_H-M   'P 1'
#
loop_
_entity.id
_entity.type
_entity.pdbx_description
1 polymer ?
#
loop_
_entity_poly.entity_id
_entity_poly.type
_entity_poly.pdbx_seq_one_letter_code
_entity_poly.pdbx_strand_id
1 'polypeptide(L)'
;HKRGSDFPAEACGISYGKGQPKPMRLSGGRAGLMAKLLQKPCFRRIAHYQSATYAAFSPTNYRYYFDGMKRLSAALPELEPNFPNSVFACLTINFGPRTRTHIHTDSKNTPHGMCAITSCGKFNYKLGGHLVLWDLNLVIEFPPGCTILIPSALLLHSNIGVQPNETRYSITQYTAGGIWRWLDGGGQAEEKIRQTDPAEFKRVQERKAGRREEVLKMFVTLDEIAALTVTK
;
A
#
# COMPACT_ATOMS: atom_id res chain seq x y z
N HIS A 1 12.81 11.50 -7.25
CA HIS A 1 12.50 10.33 -6.39
C HIS A 1 12.93 9.05 -7.14
N LYS A 2 13.20 7.90 -6.48
CA LYS A 2 13.69 6.69 -7.20
C LYS A 2 12.73 6.17 -8.28
N ARG A 3 11.44 6.43 -8.11
CA ARG A 3 10.37 5.94 -8.99
C ARG A 3 9.80 7.03 -9.90
N GLY A 4 10.45 8.19 -10.01
CA GLY A 4 9.97 9.28 -10.86
C GLY A 4 10.79 10.56 -10.72
N SER A 5 10.81 11.34 -11.79
CA SER A 5 11.51 12.63 -11.89
C SER A 5 10.53 13.79 -11.70
N ASP A 6 11.05 14.96 -11.31
CA ASP A 6 10.35 16.25 -11.41
C ASP A 6 9.12 16.44 -10.48
N PHE A 7 9.06 15.66 -9.39
CA PHE A 7 8.13 15.92 -8.30
C PHE A 7 8.67 15.43 -6.94
N PRO A 8 8.29 16.08 -5.83
CA PRO A 8 8.54 15.55 -4.49
C PRO A 8 7.54 14.44 -4.15
N ALA A 9 8.00 13.41 -3.45
CA ALA A 9 7.15 12.37 -2.88
C ALA A 9 7.44 12.27 -1.38
N GLU A 10 6.40 12.27 -0.55
CA GLU A 10 6.55 12.18 0.90
C GLU A 10 5.70 11.04 1.45
N ALA A 11 6.34 10.16 2.21
CA ALA A 11 5.70 9.04 2.87
C ALA A 11 5.44 9.37 4.35
N CYS A 12 4.32 8.92 4.89
CA CYS A 12 3.96 9.07 6.29
C CYS A 12 3.21 7.83 6.78
N GLY A 13 3.45 7.41 8.02
CA GLY A 13 2.81 6.26 8.65
C GLY A 13 3.81 5.24 9.14
N ILE A 14 3.34 4.03 9.41
CA ILE A 14 4.12 2.93 9.97
C ILE A 14 4.75 2.12 8.84
N SER A 15 6.05 1.86 8.95
CA SER A 15 6.80 1.04 8.01
C SER A 15 7.80 0.13 8.74
N TYR A 16 8.26 -0.90 8.05
CA TYR A 16 9.31 -1.79 8.57
C TYR A 16 10.25 -2.25 7.45
N GLY A 17 11.55 -2.17 7.72
CA GLY A 17 12.64 -2.52 6.81
C GLY A 17 13.85 -1.61 7.01
N LYS A 18 14.83 -1.70 6.09
CA LYS A 18 16.05 -0.86 6.10
C LYS A 18 16.83 -0.87 7.43
N GLY A 19 16.87 -2.03 8.11
CA GLY A 19 17.61 -2.19 9.37
C GLY A 19 16.89 -1.66 10.62
N GLN A 20 15.62 -1.23 10.51
CA GLN A 20 14.83 -0.92 11.70
C GLN A 20 14.72 -2.16 12.62
N PRO A 21 14.79 -1.99 13.95
CA PRO A 21 14.69 -3.11 14.89
C PRO A 21 13.26 -3.66 15.01
N LYS A 22 12.26 -2.79 14.85
CA LYS A 22 10.82 -3.09 14.86
C LYS A 22 10.06 -2.17 13.90
N PRO A 23 8.76 -2.40 13.62
CA PRO A 23 7.93 -1.42 12.95
C PRO A 23 8.00 -0.07 13.66
N MET A 24 8.09 1.01 12.88
CA MET A 24 8.21 2.38 13.40
C MET A 24 7.46 3.34 12.50
N ARG A 25 7.05 4.49 13.04
CA ARG A 25 6.56 5.60 12.21
C ARG A 25 7.72 6.22 11.44
N LEU A 26 7.49 6.51 10.16
CA LEU A 26 8.42 7.23 9.32
C LEU A 26 8.60 8.66 9.85
N SER A 27 9.86 9.06 10.01
CA SER A 27 10.27 10.41 10.35
C SER A 27 10.99 11.06 9.16
N GLY A 28 10.93 12.39 9.07
CA GLY A 28 11.54 13.15 7.98
C GLY A 28 11.31 14.65 8.12
N GLY A 29 12.09 15.45 7.38
CA GLY A 29 12.05 16.92 7.47
C GLY A 29 10.70 17.56 7.10
N ARG A 30 9.77 16.80 6.49
CA ARG A 30 8.41 17.26 6.14
C ARG A 30 7.31 16.67 7.02
N ALA A 31 7.65 16.05 8.16
CA ALA A 31 6.65 15.45 9.06
C ALA A 31 5.56 16.46 9.50
N GLY A 32 5.94 17.71 9.79
CA GLY A 32 4.98 18.76 10.16
C GLY A 32 4.02 19.16 9.04
N LEU A 33 4.47 19.14 7.78
CA LEU A 33 3.61 19.34 6.61
C LEU A 33 2.62 18.18 6.47
N MET A 34 3.12 16.95 6.57
CA MET A 34 2.27 15.75 6.48
C MET A 34 1.21 15.74 7.57
N ALA A 35 1.56 16.04 8.83
CA ALA A 35 0.60 16.13 9.93
C ALA A 35 -0.54 17.12 9.61
N LYS A 36 -0.22 18.31 9.09
CA LYS A 36 -1.22 19.32 8.68
C LYS A 36 -2.11 18.85 7.53
N LEU A 37 -1.55 18.12 6.56
CA LEU A 37 -2.31 17.58 5.41
C LEU A 37 -3.26 16.46 5.85
N LEU A 38 -2.78 15.51 6.65
CA LEU A 38 -3.58 14.35 7.08
C LEU A 38 -4.75 14.74 8.01
N GLN A 39 -4.67 15.91 8.67
CA GLN A 39 -5.79 16.48 9.43
C GLN A 39 -6.93 17.02 8.54
N LYS A 40 -6.71 17.24 7.23
CA LYS A 40 -7.75 17.79 6.36
C LYS A 40 -8.82 16.73 6.06
N PRO A 41 -10.12 17.09 6.08
CA PRO A 41 -11.21 16.15 5.82
C PRO A 41 -11.11 15.41 4.48
N CYS A 42 -10.53 16.03 3.45
CA CYS A 42 -10.37 15.40 2.14
C CYS A 42 -9.45 14.17 2.19
N PHE A 43 -8.31 14.24 2.90
CA PHE A 43 -7.39 13.12 3.05
C PHE A 43 -8.03 11.97 3.84
N ARG A 44 -8.75 12.30 4.92
CA ARG A 44 -9.53 11.31 5.67
C ARG A 44 -10.58 10.61 4.80
N ARG A 45 -11.34 11.36 4.00
CA ARG A 45 -12.34 10.80 3.08
C ARG A 45 -11.70 9.87 2.05
N ILE A 46 -10.58 10.27 1.44
CA ILE A 46 -9.83 9.43 0.49
C ILE A 46 -9.37 8.15 1.19
N ALA A 47 -8.78 8.27 2.38
CA ALA A 47 -8.24 7.11 3.09
C ALA A 47 -9.31 6.08 3.49
N HIS A 48 -10.48 6.57 3.93
CA HIS A 48 -11.61 5.72 4.25
C HIS A 48 -12.22 5.10 2.99
N TYR A 49 -12.37 5.86 1.91
CA TYR A 49 -12.86 5.35 0.63
C TYR A 49 -11.95 4.23 0.11
N GLN A 50 -10.63 4.43 0.13
CA GLN A 50 -9.66 3.41 -0.22
C GLN A 50 -9.82 2.13 0.61
N SER A 51 -10.07 2.25 1.91
CA SER A 51 -10.29 1.09 2.79
C SER A 51 -11.64 0.40 2.51
N ALA A 52 -12.69 1.16 2.22
CA ALA A 52 -14.00 0.63 1.84
C ALA A 52 -13.95 -0.11 0.50
N THR A 53 -13.27 0.46 -0.52
CA THR A 53 -12.99 -0.21 -1.80
C THR A 53 -12.22 -1.50 -1.58
N TYR A 54 -11.23 -1.49 -0.66
CA TYR A 54 -10.47 -2.70 -0.35
C TYR A 54 -11.34 -3.79 0.29
N ALA A 55 -12.23 -3.42 1.22
CA ALA A 55 -13.20 -4.33 1.81
C ALA A 55 -14.17 -4.93 0.78
N ALA A 56 -14.61 -4.12 -0.19
CA ALA A 56 -15.56 -4.54 -1.21
C ALA A 56 -14.94 -5.48 -2.26
N PHE A 57 -13.76 -5.14 -2.77
CA PHE A 57 -13.16 -5.83 -3.93
C PHE A 57 -12.02 -6.79 -3.57
N SER A 58 -11.59 -6.83 -2.30
CA SER A 58 -10.61 -7.82 -1.82
C SER A 58 -10.84 -8.15 -0.34
N PRO A 59 -12.00 -8.72 0.01
CA PRO A 59 -12.44 -8.90 1.40
C PRO A 59 -11.49 -9.78 2.23
N THR A 60 -10.94 -10.84 1.64
CA THR A 60 -9.96 -11.73 2.31
C THR A 60 -8.72 -10.97 2.74
N ASN A 61 -8.17 -10.18 1.82
CA ASN A 61 -7.04 -9.28 2.05
C ASN A 61 -7.36 -8.19 3.06
N TYR A 62 -8.53 -7.56 2.95
CA TYR A 62 -8.99 -6.54 3.89
C TYR A 62 -9.04 -7.08 5.32
N ARG A 63 -9.62 -8.28 5.53
CA ARG A 63 -9.69 -8.91 6.85
C ARG A 63 -8.29 -9.22 7.40
N TYR A 64 -7.41 -9.76 6.57
CA TYR A 64 -6.01 -9.98 6.95
C TYR A 64 -5.32 -8.69 7.40
N TYR A 65 -5.51 -7.59 6.66
CA TYR A 65 -4.96 -6.28 7.04
C TYR A 65 -5.60 -5.75 8.33
N PHE A 66 -6.91 -5.84 8.48
CA PHE A 66 -7.63 -5.37 9.67
C PHE A 66 -7.17 -6.09 10.95
N ASP A 67 -7.10 -7.42 10.91
CA ASP A 67 -6.63 -8.22 12.04
C ASP A 67 -5.14 -8.00 12.30
N GLY A 68 -4.33 -7.88 11.24
CA GLY A 68 -2.91 -7.55 11.32
C GLY A 68 -2.68 -6.19 11.97
N MET A 69 -3.46 -5.17 11.63
CA MET A 69 -3.36 -3.84 12.24
C MET A 69 -3.77 -3.85 13.72
N LYS A 70 -4.80 -4.64 14.10
CA LYS A 70 -5.14 -4.83 15.53
C LYS A 70 -4.00 -5.47 16.31
N ARG A 71 -3.40 -6.54 15.77
CA ARG A 71 -2.22 -7.19 16.36
C ARG A 71 -1.04 -6.23 16.49
N LEU A 72 -0.82 -5.39 15.47
CA LEU A 72 0.23 -4.38 15.50
C LEU A 72 0.00 -3.35 16.60
N SER A 73 -1.22 -2.83 16.74
CA SER A 73 -1.57 -1.87 17.80
C SER A 73 -1.47 -2.49 19.19
N ALA A 74 -1.79 -3.77 19.35
CA ALA A 74 -1.61 -4.47 20.63
C ALA A 74 -0.13 -4.67 20.97
N ALA A 75 0.71 -4.99 19.98
CA ALA A 75 2.14 -5.23 20.17
C ALA A 75 2.94 -3.93 20.35
N LEU A 76 2.51 -2.84 19.71
CA LEU A 76 3.18 -1.54 19.69
C LEU A 76 2.15 -0.41 19.87
N PRO A 77 1.61 -0.23 21.09
CA PRO A 77 0.54 0.75 21.36
C PRO A 77 0.98 2.21 21.14
N GLU A 78 2.28 2.48 21.09
CA GLU A 78 2.82 3.80 20.76
C GLU A 78 2.68 4.18 19.27
N LEU A 79 2.39 3.21 18.39
CA LEU A 79 2.25 3.44 16.96
C LEU A 79 0.80 3.78 16.60
N GLU A 80 0.53 5.06 16.48
CA GLU A 80 -0.75 5.53 15.97
C GLU A 80 -0.90 5.20 14.46
N PRO A 81 -2.11 4.96 13.95
CA PRO A 81 -2.38 4.93 12.50
C PRO A 81 -2.37 6.35 11.89
N ASN A 82 -2.37 6.45 10.56
CA ASN A 82 -2.50 7.76 9.88
C ASN A 82 -3.92 8.33 9.97
N PHE A 83 -4.93 7.44 9.89
CA PHE A 83 -6.33 7.80 9.92
C PHE A 83 -7.09 6.78 10.76
N PRO A 84 -8.17 7.18 11.45
CA PRO A 84 -9.08 6.24 12.05
C PRO A 84 -9.67 5.34 10.94
N ASN A 85 -9.93 4.06 11.24
CA ASN A 85 -10.59 3.11 10.33
C ASN A 85 -9.88 2.85 8.97
N SER A 86 -8.65 3.34 8.75
CA SER A 86 -7.84 2.90 7.62
C SER A 86 -7.12 1.60 7.96
N VAL A 87 -7.18 0.62 7.06
CA VAL A 87 -6.48 -0.67 7.24
C VAL A 87 -5.02 -0.63 6.79
N PHE A 88 -4.57 0.50 6.26
CA PHE A 88 -3.21 0.65 5.74
C PHE A 88 -2.27 1.26 6.78
N ALA A 89 -1.07 0.71 6.86
CA ALA A 89 -0.05 1.17 7.79
C ALA A 89 0.60 2.48 7.34
N CYS A 90 0.74 2.68 6.02
CA CYS A 90 1.49 3.79 5.44
C CYS A 90 0.74 4.45 4.28
N LEU A 91 1.12 5.70 4.02
CA LEU A 91 0.66 6.49 2.88
C LEU A 91 1.84 7.20 2.22
N THR A 92 1.77 7.41 0.92
CA THR A 92 2.63 8.35 0.18
C THR A 92 1.78 9.35 -0.58
N ILE A 93 2.14 10.63 -0.50
CA ILE A 93 1.66 11.67 -1.42
C ILE A 93 2.74 11.87 -2.46
N ASN A 94 2.42 11.57 -3.71
CA ASN A 94 3.20 12.04 -4.84
C ASN A 94 2.69 13.44 -5.17
N PHE A 95 3.47 14.45 -4.84
CA PHE A 95 3.13 15.83 -5.14
C PHE A 95 3.31 16.10 -6.63
N GLY A 96 2.77 17.23 -7.07
CA GLY A 96 2.80 17.66 -8.46
C GLY A 96 3.93 18.65 -8.74
N PRO A 97 3.78 19.49 -9.78
CA PRO A 97 2.53 19.74 -10.50
C PRO A 97 2.13 18.61 -11.46
N ARG A 98 3.05 17.76 -11.93
CA ARG A 98 2.76 16.72 -12.94
C ARG A 98 3.44 15.40 -12.58
N THR A 99 2.96 14.75 -11.52
CA THR A 99 3.51 13.45 -11.09
C THR A 99 3.52 12.45 -12.26
N ARG A 100 4.71 11.95 -12.61
CA ARG A 100 4.92 10.82 -13.52
C ARG A 100 5.86 9.80 -12.89
N THR A 101 5.60 8.51 -13.02
CA THR A 101 6.50 7.50 -12.46
C THR A 101 7.25 6.73 -13.55
N HIS A 102 8.50 6.37 -13.27
CA HIS A 102 9.22 5.38 -14.07
C HIS A 102 8.60 3.99 -13.86
N ILE A 103 8.98 3.03 -14.70
CA ILE A 103 8.56 1.63 -14.58
C ILE A 103 9.17 1.05 -13.29
N HIS A 104 8.35 0.51 -12.41
CA HIS A 104 8.81 -0.06 -11.14
C HIS A 104 7.81 -1.04 -10.52
N THR A 105 8.25 -1.71 -9.45
CA THR A 105 7.41 -2.41 -8.48
C THR A 105 7.58 -1.78 -7.11
N ASP A 106 6.58 -2.00 -6.25
CA ASP A 106 6.69 -1.74 -4.82
C ASP A 106 7.12 -2.99 -4.06
N SER A 107 8.26 -3.58 -4.43
CA SER A 107 8.74 -4.89 -3.93
C SER A 107 8.87 -5.04 -2.41
N LYS A 108 8.76 -3.95 -1.64
CA LYS A 108 8.76 -3.97 -0.17
C LYS A 108 7.36 -4.14 0.44
N ASN A 109 6.32 -3.93 -0.35
CA ASN A 109 4.94 -4.13 0.06
C ASN A 109 4.63 -5.63 0.07
N THR A 110 3.55 -5.97 0.75
CA THR A 110 3.06 -7.35 0.82
C THR A 110 2.62 -7.85 -0.56
N PRO A 111 3.11 -9.01 -1.04
CA PRO A 111 2.79 -9.52 -2.38
C PRO A 111 1.30 -9.70 -2.68
N HIS A 112 0.54 -10.29 -1.74
CA HIS A 112 -0.91 -10.47 -1.88
C HIS A 112 -1.70 -9.17 -1.66
N GLY A 113 -1.05 -8.16 -1.06
CA GLY A 113 -1.70 -6.95 -0.62
C GLY A 113 -1.94 -5.96 -1.75
N MET A 114 -3.10 -5.33 -1.74
CA MET A 114 -3.41 -4.25 -2.68
C MET A 114 -2.91 -2.91 -2.15
N CYS A 115 -2.29 -2.12 -3.03
CA CYS A 115 -2.07 -0.71 -2.80
C CYS A 115 -3.25 0.08 -3.37
N ALA A 116 -3.77 1.00 -2.58
CA ALA A 116 -4.89 1.84 -2.99
C ALA A 116 -4.35 3.19 -3.46
N ILE A 117 -4.52 3.50 -4.74
CA ILE A 117 -4.01 4.71 -5.38
C ILE A 117 -5.20 5.58 -5.76
N THR A 118 -5.22 6.83 -5.33
CA THR A 118 -6.19 7.84 -5.80
C THR A 118 -5.48 8.84 -6.69
N SER A 119 -6.00 9.01 -7.91
CA SER A 119 -5.55 10.04 -8.86
C SER A 119 -6.15 11.38 -8.49
N CYS A 120 -5.36 12.45 -8.48
CA CYS A 120 -5.80 13.79 -8.11
C CYS A 120 -5.26 14.82 -9.10
N GLY A 121 -5.88 16.01 -9.15
CA GLY A 121 -5.46 17.12 -10.01
C GLY A 121 -6.51 17.50 -11.04
N LYS A 122 -6.10 18.31 -12.02
CA LYS A 122 -6.95 18.79 -13.12
C LYS A 122 -6.23 18.50 -14.43
N PHE A 123 -6.67 17.45 -15.11
CA PHE A 123 -6.13 16.99 -16.39
C PHE A 123 -7.20 16.23 -17.18
N ASN A 124 -7.04 16.17 -18.50
CA ASN A 124 -7.84 15.34 -19.39
C ASN A 124 -7.31 13.91 -19.37
N TYR A 125 -8.01 13.03 -18.66
CA TYR A 125 -7.62 11.64 -18.48
C TYR A 125 -7.67 10.78 -19.74
N LYS A 126 -8.19 11.31 -20.86
CA LYS A 126 -8.16 10.66 -22.17
C LYS A 126 -6.89 10.99 -22.96
N LEU A 127 -6.15 12.00 -22.54
CA LEU A 127 -4.94 12.49 -23.23
C LEU A 127 -3.66 12.27 -22.42
N GLY A 128 -3.75 11.75 -21.20
CA GLY A 128 -2.60 11.64 -20.30
C GLY A 128 -2.96 11.16 -18.90
N GLY A 129 -1.93 10.99 -18.06
CA GLY A 129 -2.09 10.56 -16.67
C GLY A 129 -2.49 9.10 -16.46
N HIS A 130 -2.53 8.30 -17.54
CA HIS A 130 -2.90 6.88 -17.54
C HIS A 130 -1.99 6.05 -16.62
N LEU A 131 -2.54 4.99 -16.06
CA LEU A 131 -1.80 3.94 -15.37
C LEU A 131 -1.40 2.87 -16.40
N VAL A 132 -0.15 2.43 -16.38
CA VAL A 132 0.34 1.34 -17.22
C VAL A 132 0.67 0.15 -16.33
N LEU A 133 0.08 -1.01 -16.64
CA LEU A 133 0.37 -2.30 -16.03
C LEU A 133 1.08 -3.16 -17.07
N TRP A 134 2.41 -3.19 -16.99
CA TRP A 134 3.28 -3.72 -18.03
C TRP A 134 3.15 -5.22 -18.19
N ASP A 135 3.12 -5.98 -17.09
CA ASP A 135 3.01 -7.44 -17.14
C ASP A 135 1.66 -7.91 -17.73
N LEU A 136 0.65 -7.04 -17.73
CA LEU A 136 -0.68 -7.32 -18.26
C LEU A 136 -0.89 -6.74 -19.66
N ASN A 137 0.08 -6.00 -20.21
CA ASN A 137 -0.08 -5.23 -21.45
C ASN A 137 -1.31 -4.30 -21.43
N LEU A 138 -1.60 -3.68 -20.28
CA LEU A 138 -2.77 -2.82 -20.10
C LEU A 138 -2.37 -1.35 -19.88
N VAL A 139 -3.05 -0.47 -20.60
CA VAL A 139 -3.04 0.98 -20.38
C VAL A 139 -4.44 1.39 -19.94
N ILE A 140 -4.54 1.97 -18.76
CA ILE A 140 -5.81 2.31 -18.11
C ILE A 140 -5.93 3.83 -18.06
N GLU A 141 -6.96 4.37 -18.73
CA GLU A 141 -7.42 5.73 -18.50
C GLU A 141 -7.76 5.88 -17.01
N PHE A 142 -7.08 6.79 -16.30
CA PHE A 142 -7.20 6.90 -14.85
C PHE A 142 -7.64 8.30 -14.42
N PRO A 143 -8.97 8.56 -14.35
CA PRO A 143 -9.50 9.89 -14.13
C PRO A 143 -9.13 10.51 -12.77
N PRO A 144 -8.98 11.86 -12.68
CA PRO A 144 -8.88 12.54 -11.40
C PRO A 144 -10.11 12.24 -10.52
N GLY A 145 -9.88 11.94 -9.25
CA GLY A 145 -10.90 11.54 -8.28
C GLY A 145 -11.13 10.03 -8.19
N CYS A 146 -10.66 9.24 -9.16
CA CYS A 146 -10.80 7.79 -9.12
C CYS A 146 -9.74 7.12 -8.23
N THR A 147 -10.13 5.98 -7.66
CA THR A 147 -9.25 5.08 -6.90
C THR A 147 -9.11 3.75 -7.62
N ILE A 148 -7.90 3.21 -7.66
CA ILE A 148 -7.62 1.86 -8.13
C ILE A 148 -6.87 1.07 -7.05
N LEU A 149 -7.15 -0.23 -6.98
CA LEU A 149 -6.42 -1.20 -6.17
C LEU A 149 -5.51 -2.01 -7.10
N ILE A 150 -4.22 -2.09 -6.80
CA ILE A 150 -3.29 -2.94 -7.55
C ILE A 150 -2.36 -3.73 -6.60
N PRO A 151 -1.99 -4.98 -6.93
CA PRO A 151 -0.93 -5.70 -6.21
C PRO A 151 0.43 -5.16 -6.63
N SER A 152 0.76 -3.94 -6.19
CA SER A 152 1.91 -3.16 -6.69
C SER A 152 3.28 -3.78 -6.38
N ALA A 153 3.33 -4.71 -5.42
CA ALA A 153 4.52 -5.51 -5.15
C ALA A 153 4.82 -6.55 -6.23
N LEU A 154 3.79 -7.00 -6.95
CA LEU A 154 3.87 -8.04 -7.98
C LEU A 154 3.87 -7.45 -9.40
N LEU A 155 3.01 -6.47 -9.66
CA LEU A 155 2.85 -5.90 -11.00
C LEU A 155 3.84 -4.77 -11.27
N LEU A 156 4.55 -4.90 -12.38
CA LEU A 156 5.36 -3.84 -12.96
C LEU A 156 4.44 -2.73 -13.48
N HIS A 157 4.58 -1.53 -12.93
CA HIS A 157 3.65 -0.44 -13.22
C HIS A 157 4.35 0.92 -13.34
N SER A 158 3.68 1.83 -14.03
CA SER A 158 4.05 3.24 -14.13
C SER A 158 2.84 4.11 -14.41
N ASN A 159 3.00 5.43 -14.46
CA ASN A 159 2.00 6.32 -15.03
C ASN A 159 2.65 7.32 -15.96
N ILE A 160 1.91 7.68 -17.01
CA ILE A 160 2.37 8.62 -18.03
C ILE A 160 2.13 10.07 -17.59
N GLY A 161 2.83 10.99 -18.25
CA GLY A 161 2.66 12.42 -18.02
C GLY A 161 1.26 12.94 -18.39
N VAL A 162 0.99 14.16 -17.96
CA VAL A 162 -0.15 14.99 -18.38
C VAL A 162 0.36 16.16 -19.21
N GLN A 163 -0.53 16.92 -19.83
CA GLN A 163 -0.17 18.05 -20.70
C GLN A 163 0.54 19.17 -19.90
N PRO A 164 1.34 20.05 -20.55
CA PRO A 164 2.14 21.05 -19.86
C PRO A 164 1.37 22.02 -18.96
N ASN A 165 0.11 22.33 -19.29
CA ASN A 165 -0.78 23.22 -18.55
C ASN A 165 -1.70 22.48 -17.54
N GLU A 166 -1.53 21.17 -17.39
CA GLU A 166 -2.33 20.33 -16.50
C GLU A 166 -1.64 20.05 -15.17
N THR A 167 -2.42 19.60 -14.19
CA THR A 167 -1.91 19.16 -12.89
C THR A 167 -2.30 17.74 -12.57
N ARG A 168 -1.36 16.98 -11.99
CA ARG A 168 -1.57 15.61 -11.53
C ARG A 168 -0.78 15.35 -10.25
N TYR A 169 -1.45 14.71 -9.31
CA TYR A 169 -0.95 14.26 -8.01
C TYR A 169 -1.48 12.84 -7.76
N SER A 170 -0.92 12.14 -6.79
CA SER A 170 -1.55 10.89 -6.33
C SER A 170 -1.39 10.68 -4.83
N ILE A 171 -2.38 10.03 -4.24
CA ILE A 171 -2.37 9.62 -2.83
C ILE A 171 -2.46 8.10 -2.80
N THR A 172 -1.42 7.44 -2.27
CA THR A 172 -1.33 5.99 -2.24
C THR A 172 -1.27 5.49 -0.80
N GLN A 173 -2.16 4.60 -0.41
CA GLN A 173 -2.08 3.85 0.84
C GLN A 173 -1.60 2.42 0.61
N TYR A 174 -0.73 1.93 1.49
CA TYR A 174 -0.10 0.62 1.39
C TYR A 174 0.46 0.14 2.74
N THR A 175 0.86 -1.13 2.80
CA THR A 175 1.53 -1.71 3.96
C THR A 175 2.78 -2.47 3.54
N ALA A 176 3.90 -2.18 4.19
CA ALA A 176 5.16 -2.90 3.97
C ALA A 176 5.04 -4.35 4.48
N GLY A 177 5.40 -5.33 3.67
CA GLY A 177 5.29 -6.76 4.04
C GLY A 177 6.26 -7.19 5.13
N GLY A 178 7.23 -6.35 5.46
CA GLY A 178 8.02 -6.50 6.68
C GLY A 178 7.15 -6.52 7.94
N ILE A 179 6.11 -5.69 8.02
CA ILE A 179 5.29 -5.56 9.23
C ILE A 179 4.61 -6.90 9.53
N TRP A 180 4.05 -7.54 8.51
CA TRP A 180 3.42 -8.86 8.65
C TRP A 180 4.42 -9.93 9.07
N ARG A 181 5.60 -9.97 8.45
CA ARG A 181 6.67 -10.91 8.85
C ARG A 181 7.12 -10.74 10.30
N TRP A 182 7.18 -9.50 10.78
CA TRP A 182 7.53 -9.21 12.17
C TRP A 182 6.43 -9.69 13.14
N LEU A 183 5.15 -9.52 12.78
CA LEU A 183 4.03 -10.06 13.56
C LEU A 183 3.99 -11.59 13.56
N ASP A 184 4.26 -12.22 12.41
CA ASP A 184 4.30 -13.68 12.27
C ASP A 184 5.46 -14.30 13.06
N GLY A 185 6.56 -13.56 13.23
CA GLY A 185 7.69 -13.89 14.10
C GLY A 185 7.50 -13.51 15.56
N GLY A 186 6.25 -13.31 16.02
CA GLY A 186 5.96 -13.03 17.43
C GLY A 186 6.51 -11.69 17.94
N GLY A 187 6.67 -10.69 17.06
CA GLY A 187 7.22 -9.39 17.43
C GLY A 187 8.75 -9.34 17.40
N GLN A 188 9.40 -10.27 16.70
CA GLN A 188 10.85 -10.33 16.57
C GLN A 188 11.29 -10.23 15.12
N ALA A 189 12.45 -9.62 14.91
CA ALA A 189 13.12 -9.65 13.62
C ALA A 189 13.57 -11.08 13.30
N GLU A 190 13.41 -11.51 12.05
CA GLU A 190 13.78 -12.87 11.63
C GLU A 190 15.26 -13.20 11.94
N GLU A 191 16.16 -12.23 11.80
CA GLU A 191 17.58 -12.41 12.14
C GLU A 191 17.78 -12.63 13.64
N LYS A 192 16.98 -11.99 14.50
CA LYS A 192 17.01 -12.24 15.93
C LYS A 192 16.52 -13.66 16.23
N ILE A 193 15.40 -14.08 15.62
CA ILE A 193 14.88 -15.45 15.76
C ILE A 193 15.93 -16.46 15.34
N ARG A 194 16.62 -16.23 14.21
CA ARG A 194 17.71 -17.08 13.73
C ARG A 194 18.82 -17.27 14.76
N GLN A 195 19.16 -16.21 15.48
CA GLN A 195 20.24 -16.21 16.48
C GLN A 195 19.80 -16.79 17.83
N THR A 196 18.56 -16.55 18.25
CA THR A 196 18.07 -16.89 19.60
C THR A 196 17.23 -18.16 19.67
N ASP A 197 16.60 -18.56 18.56
CA ASP A 197 15.71 -19.73 18.49
C ASP A 197 15.80 -20.40 17.10
N PRO A 198 16.82 -21.26 16.87
CA PRO A 198 16.99 -21.98 15.61
C PRO A 198 15.81 -22.89 15.25
N ALA A 199 15.08 -23.40 16.25
CA ALA A 199 13.93 -24.27 16.03
C ALA A 199 12.75 -23.46 15.47
N GLU A 200 12.44 -22.31 16.06
CA GLU A 200 11.43 -21.40 15.52
C GLU A 200 11.84 -20.84 14.15
N PHE A 201 13.13 -20.51 13.96
CA PHE A 201 13.63 -20.09 12.65
C PHE A 201 13.39 -21.16 11.57
N LYS A 202 13.62 -22.45 11.89
CA LYS A 202 13.31 -23.56 10.99
C LYS A 202 11.81 -23.63 10.68
N ARG A 203 10.94 -23.51 11.68
CA ARG A 203 9.47 -23.45 11.47
C ARG A 203 9.04 -22.25 10.63
N VAL A 204 9.70 -21.11 10.77
CA VAL A 204 9.47 -19.92 9.94
C VAL A 204 9.89 -20.18 8.49
N GLN A 205 11.01 -20.87 8.25
CA GLN A 205 11.40 -21.26 6.89
C GLN A 205 10.47 -22.32 6.29
N GLU A 206 10.03 -23.31 7.07
CA GLU A 206 9.06 -24.32 6.62
C GLU A 206 7.71 -23.68 6.25
N ARG A 207 7.23 -22.70 7.03
CA ARG A 207 6.06 -21.88 6.68
C ARG A 207 6.24 -21.03 5.42
N LYS A 208 7.48 -20.84 4.94
CA LYS A 208 7.72 -20.21 3.63
C LYS A 208 7.51 -21.20 2.48
N ALA A 209 7.71 -22.50 2.71
CA ALA A 209 7.33 -23.53 1.75
C ALA A 209 5.79 -23.56 1.66
N GLY A 210 5.24 -23.30 0.48
CA GLY A 210 3.79 -23.12 0.29
C GLY A 210 3.30 -21.67 0.33
N ARG A 211 4.19 -20.69 0.63
CA ARG A 211 3.79 -19.28 0.71
C ARG A 211 3.23 -18.75 -0.61
N ARG A 212 3.70 -19.27 -1.74
CA ARG A 212 3.18 -18.89 -3.06
C ARG A 212 1.71 -19.24 -3.17
N GLU A 213 1.36 -20.48 -2.85
CA GLU A 213 0.01 -21.01 -2.90
C GLU A 213 -0.91 -20.27 -1.92
N GLU A 214 -0.44 -20.01 -0.70
CA GLU A 214 -1.18 -19.20 0.28
C GLU A 214 -1.39 -17.75 -0.19
N VAL A 215 -0.38 -17.12 -0.80
CA VAL A 215 -0.51 -15.79 -1.40
C VAL A 215 -1.54 -15.79 -2.53
N LEU A 216 -1.61 -16.84 -3.34
CA LEU A 216 -2.59 -16.93 -4.42
C LEU A 216 -4.02 -17.03 -3.88
N LYS A 217 -4.25 -17.75 -2.77
CA LYS A 217 -5.56 -17.86 -2.10
C LYS A 217 -6.07 -16.53 -1.53
N MET A 218 -5.20 -15.52 -1.40
CA MET A 218 -5.60 -14.19 -0.92
C MET A 218 -6.29 -13.35 -1.99
N PHE A 219 -6.13 -13.71 -3.27
CA PHE A 219 -6.84 -13.08 -4.37
C PHE A 219 -8.21 -13.73 -4.54
N VAL A 220 -9.23 -12.88 -4.67
CA VAL A 220 -10.60 -13.32 -4.96
C VAL A 220 -10.84 -13.27 -6.47
N THR A 221 -11.62 -14.22 -6.96
CA THR A 221 -12.12 -14.28 -8.33
C THR A 221 -13.28 -13.29 -8.53
N LEU A 222 -13.58 -12.98 -9.79
CA LEU A 222 -14.73 -12.13 -10.12
C LEU A 222 -16.06 -12.78 -9.71
N ASP A 223 -16.16 -14.11 -9.82
CA ASP A 223 -17.36 -14.87 -9.41
C ASP A 223 -17.56 -14.79 -7.90
N GLU A 224 -16.50 -14.90 -7.10
CA GLU A 224 -16.56 -14.72 -5.65
C GLU A 224 -17.00 -13.30 -5.27
N ILE A 225 -16.49 -12.26 -5.96
CA ILE A 225 -16.95 -10.88 -5.75
C ILE A 225 -18.43 -10.74 -6.09
N ALA A 226 -18.87 -11.29 -7.23
CA ALA A 226 -20.26 -11.23 -7.67
C ALA A 226 -21.20 -11.92 -6.67
N ALA A 227 -20.83 -13.10 -6.17
CA ALA A 227 -21.60 -13.83 -5.16
C ALA A 227 -21.78 -13.04 -3.85
N LEU A 228 -20.78 -12.24 -3.45
CA LEU A 228 -20.85 -11.37 -2.28
C LEU A 228 -21.76 -10.15 -2.48
N THR A 229 -21.99 -9.73 -3.72
CA THR A 229 -22.91 -8.62 -4.05
C THR A 229 -24.36 -9.06 -4.18
N VAL A 230 -24.63 -10.31 -4.52
CA VAL A 230 -26.00 -10.87 -4.62
C VAL A 230 -26.60 -11.20 -3.24
N THR A 231 -25.76 -11.33 -2.21
CA THR A 231 -26.15 -11.68 -0.84
C THR A 231 -26.41 -10.47 0.09
N LYS A 232 -26.50 -9.26 -0.47
CA LYS A 232 -26.88 -8.03 0.24
C LYS A 232 -28.14 -7.42 -0.37
#